data_AF-A0A392M3G0-F1
#
_entry.id   AF-A0A392M3G0-F1
#
_cell.length_a   1.000
_cell.length_b   1.000
_cell.length_c   1.000
_cell.angle_alpha   90.00
_cell.angle_beta   90.00
_cell.angle_gamma   90.00
#
_symmetry.space_group_name_H-M   'P 1'
#
loop_
_entity.id
_entity.type
_entity.pdbx_description
1 polymer ?
#
loop_
_entity_poly.entity_id
_entity_poly.type
_entity_poly.pdbx_seq_one_letter_code
_entity_poly.pdbx_strand_id
1 'polypeptide(L)' 'MVAWSVELSEFDLTFSPRGAIKSQMLADFVLEMSTPPGEETTLPWTLSVDGVSNIRGSGAGVILEGPEGVLIEQSL' A
#
# COMPACT_ATOMS: atom_id res chain seq x y z
N MET A 1 2.21 21.46 6.69
CA MET A 1 0.82 21.43 7.19
C MET A 1 0.14 22.75 6.78
N VAL A 2 -0.17 22.90 5.49
CA VAL A 2 -0.65 24.19 4.94
C VAL A 2 -1.70 23.98 3.84
N ALA A 3 -1.56 22.93 3.02
CA ALA A 3 -2.47 22.67 1.89
C ALA A 3 -3.96 22.70 2.27
N TRP A 4 -4.33 21.92 3.29
CA TRP A 4 -5.71 21.86 3.77
C TRP A 4 -6.21 23.15 4.42
N SER A 5 -5.34 23.91 5.09
CA SER A 5 -5.74 25.15 5.76
C SER A 5 -6.10 26.26 4.77
N VAL A 6 -5.43 26.29 3.62
CA VAL A 6 -5.71 27.27 2.56
C VAL A 6 -7.03 26.95 1.87
N GLU A 7 -7.23 25.68 1.49
CA GLU A 7 -8.43 25.22 0.78
C GLU A 7 -9.70 25.36 1.64
N LEU A 8 -9.61 25.04 2.94
CA LEU A 8 -10.75 25.16 3.85
C LEU A 8 -11.08 26.61 4.23
N SER A 9 -10.19 27.58 4.00
CA SER A 9 -10.43 28.99 4.33
C SER A 9 -11.40 29.69 3.36
N GLU A 10 -11.63 29.11 2.18
CA GLU A 10 -12.63 29.60 1.22
C GLU A 10 -14.06 29.34 1.70
N PHE A 11 -14.25 28.39 2.62
CA PHE A 11 -15.56 28.00 3.13
C PHE A 11 -15.82 28.65 4.50
N ASP A 12 -17.01 29.21 4.70
CA ASP A 12 -17.49 29.70 6.00
C ASP A 12 -17.79 28.52 6.94
N LEU A 13 -16.74 27.89 7.47
CA LEU A 13 -16.84 26.74 8.35
C LEU A 13 -17.17 27.20 9.77
N THR A 14 -18.35 26.82 10.26
CA THR A 14 -18.71 27.00 11.67
C THR A 14 -18.44 25.71 12.43
N PHE A 15 -17.56 25.76 13.44
CA PHE A 15 -17.34 24.63 14.33
C PHE A 15 -18.54 24.43 15.25
N SER A 16 -19.15 23.25 15.19
CA SER A 16 -20.19 22.85 16.13
C SER A 16 -19.66 21.71 17.02
N PRO A 17 -19.60 21.88 18.35
CA PRO A 17 -19.16 20.83 19.24
C PRO A 17 -20.12 19.65 19.15
N ARG A 18 -19.67 18.54 18.54
CA ARG A 18 -20.38 17.27 18.63
C ARG A 18 -20.25 16.78 20.08
N GLY A 19 -21.36 16.42 20.70
CA GLY A 19 -21.34 15.65 21.96
C GLY A 19 -20.53 14.36 21.80
N ALA A 20 -20.27 13.66 22.90
CA ALA A 20 -19.44 12.45 22.88
C ALA A 20 -19.86 11.51 21.73
N ILE A 21 -18.99 11.41 20.71
CA ILE A 21 -19.19 10.47 19.61
C ILE A 21 -19.10 9.09 20.25
N LYS A 22 -20.15 8.28 20.12
CA LYS A 22 -20.10 6.87 20.54
C LYS A 22 -18.96 6.24 19.75
N SER A 23 -17.85 5.95 20.44
CA SER A 23 -16.64 5.38 19.85
C SER A 23 -16.92 4.09 19.06
N GLN A 24 -18.00 3.38 19.42
CA GLN A 24 -18.56 2.25 18.68
C GLN A 24 -18.88 2.59 17.22
N MET A 25 -19.53 3.74 16.94
CA MET A 25 -19.85 4.12 15.56
C MET A 25 -18.59 4.33 14.71
N LEU A 26 -17.52 4.85 15.31
CA LEU A 26 -16.23 5.00 14.61
C LEU A 26 -15.57 3.63 14.39
N ALA A 27 -15.66 2.72 15.36
CA ALA A 27 -15.15 1.36 15.22
C ALA A 27 -15.91 0.57 14.14
N ASP A 28 -17.24 0.67 14.13
CA ASP A 28 -18.12 0.03 13.14
C ASP A 28 -17.86 0.60 11.74
N PHE A 29 -17.67 1.92 11.62
CA PHE A 29 -17.32 2.57 10.34
C PHE A 29 -15.95 2.12 9.84
N VAL A 30 -14.93 2.07 10.71
CA VAL A 30 -13.61 1.56 10.32
C VAL A 30 -13.72 0.10 9.89
N LEU A 31 -14.49 -0.72 10.59
CA LEU A 31 -14.71 -2.12 10.24
C LEU A 31 -15.41 -2.29 8.89
N GLU A 32 -16.45 -1.49 8.60
CA GLU A 32 -17.17 -1.49 7.30
C GLU A 32 -16.28 -1.02 6.14
N MET A 33 -15.38 -0.07 6.40
CA MET A 33 -14.44 0.47 5.42
C MET A 33 -13.18 -0.40 5.24
N SER A 34 -12.95 -1.36 6.12
CA SER A 34 -11.78 -2.24 6.09
C SER A 34 -12.13 -3.56 5.41
N THR A 35 -11.23 -4.06 4.57
CA THR A 35 -11.29 -5.45 4.09
C THR A 35 -11.25 -6.39 5.29
N PRO A 36 -12.12 -7.42 5.37
CA PRO A 36 -12.14 -8.32 6.51
C PRO A 36 -10.76 -8.99 6.72
N PRO A 37 -10.30 -9.14 7.97
CA PRO A 37 -9.02 -9.77 8.26
C PRO A 37 -9.06 -11.23 7.78
N GLY A 38 -8.37 -11.49 6.67
CA GLY A 38 -8.36 -12.79 6.00
C GLY A 38 -8.58 -12.73 4.48
N GLU A 39 -9.05 -11.61 3.94
CA GLU A 39 -9.17 -11.38 2.49
C GLU A 39 -7.94 -10.66 1.89
N GLU A 40 -6.90 -10.40 2.68
CA GLU A 40 -5.56 -10.19 2.11
C GLU A 40 -4.99 -11.55 1.74
N THR A 41 -5.46 -12.11 0.62
CA THR A 41 -4.66 -13.07 -0.13
C THR A 41 -3.49 -12.32 -0.75
N THR A 42 -2.56 -11.87 0.08
CA THR A 42 -1.21 -11.51 -0.37
C THR A 42 -0.60 -12.79 -0.88
N LEU A 43 -0.86 -13.11 -2.15
CA LEU A 43 -0.21 -14.20 -2.84
C LEU A 43 1.31 -13.93 -2.73
N PRO A 44 2.09 -14.92 -2.28
CA PRO A 44 3.50 -14.72 -2.01
C PRO A 44 4.24 -14.37 -3.31
N TRP A 45 5.20 -13.46 -3.21
CA TRP A 45 6.13 -13.16 -4.30
C TRP A 45 7.30 -14.13 -4.26
N THR A 46 7.69 -14.66 -5.42
CA THR A 46 8.86 -15.55 -5.57
C THR A 46 9.97 -14.79 -6.30
N LEU A 47 11.13 -14.66 -5.67
CA LEU A 47 12.32 -14.05 -6.25
C LEU A 47 13.33 -15.14 -6.62
N SER A 48 13.67 -15.23 -7.90
CA SER A 48 14.72 -16.10 -8.43
C SER A 48 15.87 -15.24 -8.95
N VAL A 49 17.11 -15.61 -8.60
CA VAL A 49 18.31 -14.91 -9.07
C VAL A 49 19.23 -15.95 -9.72
N ASP A 50 19.54 -15.76 -10.99
CA ASP A 50 20.64 -16.45 -11.63
C ASP A 50 21.87 -15.53 -11.66
N GLY A 51 23.04 -16.10 -11.41
CA GLY A 51 24.26 -15.34 -11.35
C GLY A 51 25.41 -16.23 -11.79
N VAL A 52 26.03 -15.88 -12.91
CA VAL A 52 27.25 -16.54 -13.38
C VAL A 52 28.34 -15.50 -13.52
N SER A 53 29.40 -15.68 -12.74
CA SER A 53 30.57 -14.81 -12.76
C SER A 53 31.74 -15.53 -13.44
N ASN A 54 32.34 -14.90 -14.45
CA ASN A 54 33.57 -15.38 -15.09
C ASN A 54 34.63 -14.28 -15.14
N ILE A 55 35.87 -14.62 -15.53
CA ILE A 55 37.01 -13.68 -15.51
C ILE A 55 36.85 -12.47 -16.44
N ARG A 56 35.86 -12.49 -17.37
CA ARG A 56 35.58 -11.43 -18.34
C ARG A 56 34.38 -10.56 -17.94
N GLY A 57 33.63 -10.93 -16.89
CA GLY A 57 32.47 -10.19 -16.42
C GLY A 57 31.51 -11.04 -15.61
N SER A 58 30.67 -10.36 -14.85
CA SER A 58 29.56 -10.93 -14.08
C SER A 58 28.25 -10.52 -14.73
N GLY A 59 27.38 -11.49 -15.03
CA GLY A 59 25.99 -11.24 -15.39
C GLY A 59 25.09 -11.82 -14.31
N ALA A 60 24.07 -11.07 -13.91
CA ALA A 60 23.04 -11.55 -12.99
C ALA A 60 21.65 -11.28 -13.58
N GLY A 61 20.87 -12.34 -13.72
CA GLY A 61 19.45 -12.28 -14.03
C GLY A 61 18.63 -12.33 -12.75
N VAL A 62 17.60 -11.50 -12.67
CA VAL A 62 16.63 -11.46 -11.58
C VAL A 62 15.24 -11.66 -12.17
N ILE A 63 14.51 -12.64 -11.66
CA ILE A 63 13.12 -12.92 -12.01
C ILE A 63 12.27 -12.79 -10.74
N LEU A 64 11.22 -11.98 -10.82
CA LEU A 64 10.26 -11.78 -9.76
C LEU A 64 8.87 -12.20 -10.23
N GLU A 65 8.30 -13.21 -9.58
CA GLU A 65 6.98 -13.76 -9.87
C GLU A 65 6.01 -13.33 -8.76
N GLY A 66 4.91 -12.69 -9.14
CA GLY A 66 3.93 -12.11 -8.22
C GLY A 66 2.55 -12.77 -8.27
N PRO A 67 1.63 -12.27 -7.43
CA PRO A 67 0.20 -12.56 -7.52
C PRO A 67 -0.30 -12.44 -8.97
N GLU A 68 -1.30 -13.25 -9.33
CA GLU A 68 -2.03 -13.09 -10.61
C GLU A 68 -1.18 -13.26 -11.89
N GLY A 69 0.00 -13.89 -11.78
CA GLY A 69 0.88 -14.16 -12.92
C GLY A 69 1.73 -12.97 -13.35
N VAL A 70 1.94 -11.99 -12.47
CA VAL A 70 2.91 -10.90 -12.70
C VAL A 70 4.33 -11.48 -12.80
N LEU A 71 5.05 -11.16 -13.87
CA LEU A 71 6.43 -11.57 -14.10
C LEU A 71 7.28 -10.33 -14.42
N ILE A 72 8.37 -10.14 -13.68
CA ILE A 72 9.33 -9.05 -13.89
C ILE A 72 10.72 -9.68 -14.05
N GLU A 73 11.38 -9.39 -15.17
CA GLU A 73 12.74 -9.85 -15.47
C GLU A 73 13.69 -8.65 -15.58
N GLN A 74 14.85 -8.74 -14.93
CA GLN A 74 15.93 -7.76 -15.04
C GLN A 74 17.27 -8.47 -15.24
N SER A 75 18.09 -7.98 -16.17
CA SER A 75 19.48 -8.41 -16.35
C SER A 75 20.42 -7.23 -16.12
N LEU A 76 21.50 -7.46 -15.36
CA LEU A 76 22.57 -6.50 -15.01
C LEU A 76 23.86 -6.74 -15.80
#